data_AF-A0A660PQB3-F1
#
_entry.id   AF-A0A660PQB3-F1
#
_cell.length_a   1.000
_cell.length_b   1.000
_cell.length_c   1.000
_cell.angle_alpha   90.00
_cell.angle_beta   90.00
_cell.angle_gamma   90.00
#
_symmetry.space_group_name_H-M   'P 1'
#
loop_
_entity.id
_entity.type
_entity.pdbx_description
1 polymer ?
#
loop_
_entity_poly.entity_id
_entity_poly.type
_entity_poly.pdbx_seq_one_letter_code
_entity_poly.pdbx_strand_id
1 'polypeptide(L)' 'MLTLGIESSCDETSVSVVRDGHEILSNIILSQVVHSKFGGVIPEVASREHLKAIVPIYQQALSDAGVTLDDIQLIAATQ' A
#
# COMPACT_ATOMS: atom_id res chain seq x y z
N MET A 1 10.93 11.34 -11.95
CA MET A 1 11.29 10.24 -11.04
C MET A 1 10.02 9.57 -10.55
N LEU A 2 9.86 8.26 -10.70
CA LEU A 2 8.72 7.52 -10.16
C LEU A 2 9.08 6.78 -8.87
N THR A 3 8.30 7.03 -7.82
CA THR A 3 8.44 6.39 -6.50
C THR A 3 7.22 5.52 -6.21
N LEU A 4 7.45 4.27 -5.80
CA LEU A 4 6.43 3.39 -5.22
C LEU A 4 6.49 3.50 -3.69
N GLY A 5 5.44 4.02 -3.08
CA GLY A 5 5.28 4.08 -1.62
C GLY A 5 4.44 2.92 -1.11
N ILE A 6 4.87 2.28 -0.02
CA ILE A 6 4.16 1.20 0.67
C ILE A 6 3.97 1.58 2.14
N GLU A 7 2.75 1.49 2.64
CA GLU A 7 2.42 1.75 4.05
C GLU A 7 1.73 0.53 4.66
N SER A 8 2.26 0.03 5.78
CA SER A 8 1.70 -1.12 6.50
C SER A 8 1.97 -1.08 8.01
N SER A 9 2.05 0.11 8.63
CA SER A 9 2.45 0.27 10.05
C SER A 9 1.39 -0.14 11.07
N CYS A 10 0.10 -0.14 10.71
CA CYS A 10 -1.00 -0.39 11.65
C CYS A 10 -2.06 -1.34 11.08
N ASP A 11 -3.22 -0.84 10.68
CA ASP A 11 -4.36 -1.63 10.21
C ASP A 11 -4.78 -1.26 8.78
N GLU A 12 -3.92 -0.52 8.08
CA GLU A 12 -4.11 -0.09 6.71
C GLU A 12 -2.96 -0.60 5.85
N THR A 13 -3.28 -1.13 4.68
CA THR A 13 -2.28 -1.44 3.66
C THR A 13 -2.49 -0.46 2.52
N SER A 14 -1.49 0.37 2.22
CA SER A 14 -1.58 1.28 1.09
C SER A 14 -0.39 1.18 0.16
N VAL A 15 -0.65 1.42 -1.12
CA VAL A 15 0.38 1.54 -2.16
C VAL A 15 0.08 2.75 -3.02
N SER A 16 1.09 3.57 -3.27
CA SER A 16 0.99 4.76 -4.10
C SER A 16 2.12 4.84 -5.12
N VAL A 17 1.83 5.47 -6.25
CA VAL A 17 2.85 5.85 -7.24
C VAL A 17 2.89 7.38 -7.29
N VAL A 18 4.07 7.95 -7.01
CA VAL A 18 4.28 9.39 -6.98
C VAL A 18 5.34 9.78 -8.01
N ARG A 19 5.04 10.79 -8.84
CA ARG A 19 5.98 11.41 -9.76
C ARG A 19 6.63 12.63 -9.11
N ASP A 20 7.96 12.65 -9.17
CA ASP A 20 8.85 13.73 -8.73
C ASP A 20 8.65 14.18 -7.28
N GLY A 21 8.02 13.34 -6.46
CA GLY A 21 7.74 13.61 -5.04
C GLY A 21 6.55 14.52 -4.76
N HIS A 22 5.77 14.91 -5.77
CA HIS A 22 4.65 15.86 -5.58
C HIS A 22 3.38 15.53 -6.37
N GLU A 23 3.46 14.81 -7.49
CA GLU A 23 2.29 14.40 -8.26
C GLU A 23 1.91 12.96 -7.92
N ILE A 24 0.70 12.75 -7.39
CA ILE A 24 0.18 11.41 -7.09
C ILE A 24 -0.48 10.85 -8.35
N LEU A 25 0.08 9.76 -8.89
CA LEU A 25 -0.47 9.07 -10.06
C LEU A 25 -1.50 8.00 -9.65
N SER A 26 -1.27 7.34 -8.51
CA SER A 26 -2.23 6.40 -7.90
C SER A 26 -2.04 6.35 -6.39
N ASN A 27 -3.10 6.01 -5.67
CA ASN A 27 -3.10 5.82 -4.22
C ASN A 27 -4.21 4.85 -3.81
N ILE A 28 -3.85 3.62 -3.50
CA ILE A 28 -4.77 2.56 -3.11
C ILE A 28 -4.64 2.34 -1.61
N ILE A 29 -5.76 2.41 -0.88
CA ILE A 29 -5.81 2.21 0.57
C ILE A 29 -6.81 1.10 0.87
N LEU A 30 -6.36 0.11 1.66
CA LEU A 30 -7.20 -0.97 2.16
C LEU A 30 -7.13 -1.00 3.69
N SER A 31 -8.24 -0.65 4.33
CA SER A 31 -8.39 -0.66 5.80
C SER A 31 -8.95 -1.99 6.31
N GLN A 32 -8.41 -2.47 7.42
CA GLN A 32 -8.77 -3.76 8.00
C GLN A 32 -9.96 -3.65 8.97
N VAL A 33 -11.16 -3.93 8.49
CA VAL A 33 -12.40 -3.89 9.30
C VAL A 33 -12.52 -5.03 10.33
N VAL A 34 -11.58 -5.98 10.33
CA VAL A 34 -11.60 -7.18 11.19
C VAL A 34 -11.41 -6.84 12.67
N HIS A 35 -10.68 -5.76 12.97
CA HIS A 35 -10.35 -5.30 14.32
C HIS A 35 -11.56 -4.78 15.10
N SER A 36 -12.60 -4.31 14.39
CA SER A 36 -13.84 -3.80 14.99
C SER A 36 -14.53 -4.83 15.90
N LYS A 37 -14.30 -6.12 15.67
CA LYS A 37 -14.87 -7.21 16.47
C LYS A 37 -14.12 -7.42 17.80
N PHE A 38 -12.91 -6.91 17.91
CA PHE A 38 -12.02 -7.12 19.05
C PHE A 38 -11.85 -5.87 19.93
N GLY A 39 -12.43 -4.74 19.51
CA GLY A 39 -12.35 -3.47 20.25
C GLY A 39 -10.98 -2.78 20.14
N GLY A 40 -10.13 -3.21 19.21
CA GLY A 40 -8.79 -2.69 19.00
C GLY A 40 -8.01 -3.51 17.97
N VAL A 41 -6.89 -2.96 17.51
CA VAL A 41 -6.01 -3.62 16.55
C VAL A 41 -5.34 -4.82 17.21
N ILE A 42 -5.45 -5.99 16.57
CA ILE A 42 -4.74 -7.20 16.98
C ILE A 42 -3.51 -7.36 16.06
N PRO A 43 -2.27 -7.21 16.58
CA PRO A 43 -1.06 -7.14 15.74
C PRO A 43 -0.87 -8.34 14.81
N GLU A 44 -1.09 -9.56 15.30
CA GLU A 44 -0.97 -10.78 14.49
C GLU A 44 -2.01 -10.82 13.35
N VAL A 45 -3.24 -10.38 13.63
CA VAL A 45 -4.28 -10.31 12.60
C VAL A 45 -3.91 -9.26 11.56
N ALA A 46 -3.40 -8.11 12.00
CA ALA A 46 -3.00 -7.04 11.09
C ALA A 46 -1.89 -7.47 10.13
N SER A 47 -0.84 -8.10 10.66
CA SER A 47 0.26 -8.65 9.86
C SER A 47 -0.24 -9.61 8.77
N ARG A 48 -1.17 -10.50 9.12
CA ARG A 48 -1.75 -11.46 8.16
C ARG A 48 -2.62 -10.80 7.09
N GLU A 49 -3.35 -9.74 7.44
CA GLU A 49 -4.16 -9.01 6.47
C GLU A 49 -3.29 -8.19 5.50
N HIS A 50 -2.18 -7.58 5.95
CA HIS A 50 -1.21 -6.92 5.06
C HIS A 50 -0.65 -7.89 4.01
N LEU A 51 -0.27 -9.11 4.42
CA LEU A 51 0.25 -10.14 3.49
C LEU A 51 -0.77 -10.56 2.43
N LYS A 52 -2.07 -10.57 2.77
CA LYS A 52 -3.13 -10.87 1.80
C LYS A 52 -3.37 -9.70 0.84
N ALA A 53 -3.24 -8.47 1.35
CA ALA A 53 -3.57 -7.26 0.60
C ALA A 53 -2.45 -6.80 -0.34
N ILE A 54 -1.17 -6.99 0.01
CA ILE A 54 -0.06 -6.30 -0.64
C ILE A 54 0.04 -6.55 -2.15
N VAL A 55 -0.12 -7.80 -2.60
CA VAL A 55 -0.01 -8.14 -4.03
C VAL A 55 -1.11 -7.49 -4.87
N PRO A 56 -2.42 -7.65 -4.56
CA PRO A 56 -3.47 -7.06 -5.37
C PRO A 56 -3.44 -5.52 -5.37
N ILE A 57 -3.15 -4.87 -4.22
CA ILE A 57 -3.12 -3.40 -4.17
C ILE A 57 -1.91 -2.82 -4.92
N TYR A 58 -0.77 -3.50 -4.90
CA TYR A 58 0.41 -3.10 -5.67
C TYR A 58 0.13 -3.17 -7.17
N GLN A 59 -0.49 -4.26 -7.63
CA GLN A 59 -0.88 -4.42 -9.03
C GLN A 59 -1.88 -3.34 -9.45
N GLN A 60 -2.87 -3.06 -8.60
CA GLN A 60 -3.84 -1.99 -8.83
C GLN A 60 -3.16 -0.62 -8.91
N ALA A 61 -2.23 -0.31 -8.00
CA ALA A 61 -1.53 0.97 -7.99
C ALA A 61 -0.71 1.20 -9.27
N LEU A 62 -0.02 0.18 -9.78
CA LEU A 62 0.70 0.27 -11.05
C LEU A 62 -0.27 0.45 -12.24
N SER A 63 -1.36 -0.33 -12.25
CA SER A 63 -2.40 -0.24 -13.28
C SER A 63 -3.04 1.15 -13.33
N ASP A 64 -3.43 1.70 -12.18
CA ASP A 64 -4.09 3.01 -12.09
C ASP A 64 -3.14 4.17 -12.45
N ALA A 65 -1.85 4.02 -12.15
CA ALA A 65 -0.83 4.97 -12.55
C ALA A 65 -0.39 4.82 -14.02
N GLY A 66 -0.81 3.75 -14.71
CA GLY A 66 -0.44 3.48 -16.10
C GLY A 66 1.04 3.18 -16.30
N VAL A 67 1.70 2.56 -15.33
CA VAL A 67 3.15 2.26 -15.34
C VAL A 67 3.42 0.79 -15.02
N THR A 68 4.65 0.35 -15.30
CA THR A 68 5.15 -0.98 -14.93
C THR A 68 6.13 -0.89 -13.77
N LEU A 69 6.52 -2.03 -13.19
CA LEU A 69 7.55 -2.06 -12.15
C LEU A 69 8.90 -1.55 -12.65
N ASP A 70 9.22 -1.80 -13.93
CA ASP A 70 10.49 -1.38 -14.53
C ASP A 70 10.62 0.15 -14.66
N ASP A 71 9.50 0.87 -14.60
CA ASP A 71 9.47 2.33 -14.61
C ASP A 71 9.75 2.94 -13.22
N ILE A 72 9.66 2.15 -12.15
CA ILE A 72 9.85 2.60 -10.76
C ILE A 72 11.33 2.74 -10.44
N GLN A 73 11.71 3.91 -9.92
CA GLN A 73 13.11 4.27 -9.65
C GLN A 73 13.44 4.25 -8.15
N LEU A 74 12.42 4.30 -7.30
CA LEU A 74 12.55 4.29 -5.84
C LEU A 74 11.39 3.53 -5.22
N ILE A 75 11.69 2.71 -4.22
CA ILE A 75 10.69 2.07 -3.36
C ILE A 75 10.90 2.58 -1.95
N ALA A 76 9.83 3.13 -1.35
CA ALA A 76 9.81 3.57 0.04
C ALA A 76 8.77 2.76 0.81
N ALA A 77 9.11 2.27 1.99
CA ALA A 77 8.21 1.46 2.80
C ALA A 77 8.34 1.81 4.29
N THR A 78 7.21 1.77 4.99
CA THR A 78 7.16 1.73 6.46
C THR A 78 6.95 0.29 6.93
N GLN A 79 7.22 0.05 8.23
CA GLN A 79 6.95 -1.23 8.89
C GLN A 79 6.00 -1.02 10.06
#